data_AF-A0A497N2L9-F1
#
_entry.id   AF-A0A497N2L9-F1
#
_cell.length_a   1.000
_cell.length_b   1.000
_cell.length_c   1.000
_cell.angle_alpha   90.00
_cell.angle_beta   90.00
_cell.angle_gamma   90.00
#
_symmetry.space_group_name_H-M   'P 1'
#
loop_
_entity.id
_entity.type
_entity.pdbx_description
1 polymer ?
#
loop_
_entity_poly.entity_id
_entity_poly.type
_entity_poly.pdbx_seq_one_letter_code
_entity_poly.pdbx_strand_id
1 'polypeptide(L)'
;MAKLKILKFQCGYWKPGLDLVEILTKLLNGYIENGDFVVLSEKAYASALGYIFDEAKIKPSLFSKIFVYFWMRLIWGYFLSFICKLKPQTIKLLRSYPLVEGASHKQLALKVSGFLNVLKPTSEGGIDGSNLPYKFVTLPIENIQEKVDKLRRSLEEKLGVKLNLMVVDSDRIYVYRRNCRIIFSTRKTCFKEIRFLGFLAYIVGRAFRRFFKPVATPLAYSGRKIRIEDALMIAEAADRVRGYGAGRTVFEVAETFNVPVSGVTWEMLEKIKHYPITLVKRLD
;
A
#
# COMPACT_ATOMS: atom_id res chain seq x y z
N MET A 1 -2.57 -27.02 0.86
CA MET A 1 -2.08 -25.65 1.20
C MET A 1 -2.05 -25.57 2.71
N ALA A 2 -0.98 -25.00 3.31
CA ALA A 2 -0.95 -24.78 4.74
C ALA A 2 -2.18 -23.97 5.17
N LYS A 3 -2.90 -24.43 6.19
CA LYS A 3 -4.04 -23.65 6.71
C LYS A 3 -3.45 -22.47 7.49
N LEU A 4 -3.98 -21.27 7.28
CA LEU A 4 -3.57 -20.08 8.01
C LEU A 4 -4.69 -19.69 8.96
N LYS A 5 -4.34 -19.45 10.23
CA LYS A 5 -5.21 -18.74 11.18
C LYS A 5 -4.78 -17.28 11.20
N ILE A 6 -5.71 -16.37 10.93
CA ILE A 6 -5.43 -14.93 10.87
C ILE A 6 -6.26 -14.22 11.91
N LEU A 7 -5.58 -13.51 12.81
CA LEU A 7 -6.18 -12.60 13.77
C LEU A 7 -5.93 -11.17 13.28
N LYS A 8 -6.97 -10.33 13.32
CA LYS A 8 -6.85 -8.90 13.08
C LYS A 8 -7.16 -8.15 14.36
N PHE A 9 -6.43 -7.06 14.60
CA PHE A 9 -6.63 -6.25 15.78
C PHE A 9 -7.21 -4.91 15.37
N GLN A 10 -8.32 -4.54 16.00
CA GLN A 10 -8.85 -3.18 15.89
C GLN A 10 -7.97 -2.27 16.75
N CYS A 11 -7.60 -1.11 16.22
CA CYS A 11 -6.89 -0.10 16.98
C CYS A 11 -7.45 1.30 16.70
N GLY A 12 -6.97 2.28 17.47
CA GLY A 12 -7.14 3.69 17.11
C GLY A 12 -6.45 4.01 15.78
N TYR A 13 -6.85 5.11 15.16
CA TYR A 13 -6.26 5.53 13.89
C TYR A 13 -4.78 5.88 14.07
N TRP A 14 -3.91 5.35 13.21
CA TRP A 14 -2.46 5.60 13.34
C TRP A 14 -2.10 6.97 12.78
N LYS A 15 -1.61 7.85 13.66
CA LYS A 15 -1.19 9.23 13.39
C LYS A 15 0.33 9.38 13.56
N PRO A 16 0.96 10.41 13.00
CA PRO A 16 2.37 10.69 13.21
C PRO A 16 2.76 10.75 14.69
N GLY A 17 3.91 10.18 15.03
CA GLY A 17 4.47 10.22 16.39
C GLY A 17 3.93 9.13 17.33
N LEU A 18 3.21 8.14 16.79
CA LEU A 18 2.68 7.02 17.55
C LEU A 18 3.81 6.11 18.07
N ASP A 19 3.78 5.74 19.36
CA ASP A 19 4.67 4.68 19.87
C ASP A 19 4.19 3.31 19.38
N LEU A 20 4.75 2.90 18.24
CA LEU A 20 4.45 1.62 17.63
C LEU A 20 4.88 0.45 18.50
N VAL A 21 6.00 0.55 19.22
CA VAL A 21 6.51 -0.58 20.00
C VAL A 21 5.54 -0.86 21.15
N GLU A 22 5.16 0.17 21.90
CA GLU A 22 4.19 0.03 23.01
C GLU A 22 2.84 -0.52 22.53
N ILE A 23 2.26 0.07 21.48
CA ILE A 23 0.94 -0.34 20.99
C ILE A 23 0.97 -1.76 20.46
N LEU A 24 1.99 -2.12 19.68
CA LEU A 24 2.10 -3.46 19.11
C LEU A 24 2.36 -4.50 20.20
N THR A 25 3.20 -4.20 21.20
CA THR A 25 3.38 -5.08 22.37
C THR A 25 2.04 -5.31 23.08
N LYS A 26 1.27 -4.25 23.35
CA LYS A 26 -0.04 -4.36 24.01
C LYS A 26 -1.04 -5.22 23.21
N LEU A 27 -1.10 -5.03 21.90
CA LEU A 27 -2.03 -5.76 21.02
C LEU A 27 -1.65 -7.24 20.85
N LEU A 28 -0.36 -7.55 20.83
CA LEU A 28 0.14 -8.90 20.58
C LEU A 28 0.27 -9.74 21.85
N ASN A 29 0.40 -9.10 23.02
CA ASN A 29 0.57 -9.79 24.29
C ASN A 29 -0.57 -10.79 24.55
N GLY A 30 -0.20 -12.02 24.92
CA GLY A 30 -1.15 -13.13 25.13
C GLY A 30 -1.70 -13.80 23.87
N TYR A 31 -1.42 -13.27 22.67
CA TYR A 31 -1.85 -13.87 21.39
C TYR A 31 -0.70 -14.43 20.56
N ILE A 32 0.50 -13.85 20.67
CA ILE A 32 1.65 -14.18 19.84
C ILE A 32 2.46 -15.35 20.40
N GLU A 33 2.90 -16.23 19.50
CA GLU A 33 3.78 -17.36 19.81
C GLU A 33 5.05 -17.33 18.94
N ASN A 34 6.04 -18.14 19.32
CA ASN A 34 7.29 -18.27 18.57
C ASN A 34 7.02 -18.74 17.13
N GLY A 35 7.55 -18.00 16.15
CA GLY A 35 7.41 -18.30 14.73
C GLY A 35 6.19 -17.69 14.06
N ASP A 36 5.29 -17.04 14.80
CA ASP A 36 4.16 -16.34 14.22
C ASP A 36 4.58 -15.14 13.35
N PHE A 37 3.70 -14.73 12.44
CA PHE A 37 3.91 -13.60 11.54
C PHE A 37 3.06 -12.40 11.95
N VAL A 38 3.73 -11.31 12.29
CA VAL A 38 3.12 -9.99 12.42
C VAL A 38 3.20 -9.29 11.06
N VAL A 39 2.06 -8.87 10.52
CA VAL A 39 1.98 -8.21 9.22
C VAL A 39 1.35 -6.83 9.36
N LEU A 40 2.09 -5.80 8.96
CA LEU A 40 1.67 -4.40 9.01
C LEU A 40 1.29 -3.88 7.62
N SER A 41 0.34 -2.95 7.58
CA SER A 41 0.09 -2.10 6.41
C SER A 41 1.22 -1.07 6.28
N GLU A 42 1.82 -0.95 5.09
CA GLU A 42 2.85 0.07 4.84
C GLU A 42 2.33 1.48 5.07
N LYS A 43 1.13 1.80 4.58
CA LYS A 43 0.52 3.12 4.77
C LYS A 43 0.37 3.49 6.24
N ALA A 44 -0.18 2.59 7.05
CA ALA A 44 -0.35 2.86 8.47
C ALA A 44 1.02 3.04 9.14
N TYR A 45 1.99 2.18 8.80
CA TYR A 45 3.35 2.28 9.32
C TYR A 45 4.04 3.60 8.92
N ALA A 46 3.88 4.04 7.67
CA ALA A 46 4.39 5.31 7.17
C ALA A 46 3.74 6.49 7.90
N SER A 47 2.42 6.46 8.09
CA SER A 47 1.69 7.48 8.87
C SER A 47 2.22 7.58 10.29
N ALA A 48 2.36 6.44 10.99
CA ALA A 48 2.86 6.40 12.36
C ALA A 48 4.30 6.94 12.50
N LEU A 49 5.16 6.62 11.52
CA LEU A 49 6.53 7.12 11.46
C LEU A 49 6.63 8.59 10.99
N GLY A 50 5.51 9.24 10.66
CA GLY A 50 5.49 10.63 10.21
C GLY A 50 5.94 10.85 8.76
N TYR A 51 5.94 9.80 7.92
CA TYR A 51 6.16 9.91 6.48
C TYR A 51 4.89 10.45 5.79
N ILE A 52 4.45 11.64 6.20
CA ILE A 52 3.30 12.36 5.64
C ILE A 52 3.79 13.66 5.01
N PHE A 53 3.24 13.95 3.83
CA PHE A 53 3.48 15.20 3.12
C PHE A 53 2.16 15.90 2.79
N ASP A 54 2.16 17.22 2.88
CA ASP A 54 1.01 18.05 2.52
C ASP A 54 1.13 18.55 1.07
N GLU A 55 0.34 17.96 0.18
CA GLU A 55 0.34 18.32 -1.25
C GLU A 55 -0.21 19.73 -1.51
N ALA A 56 -0.88 20.36 -0.53
CA ALA A 56 -1.29 21.76 -0.64
C ALA A 56 -0.10 22.71 -0.82
N LYS A 57 1.08 22.31 -0.35
CA LYS A 57 2.33 23.07 -0.50
C LYS A 57 2.87 23.05 -1.93
N ILE A 58 2.36 22.19 -2.80
CA ILE A 58 2.79 22.06 -4.19
C ILE A 58 1.94 22.93 -5.08
N LYS A 59 2.57 23.93 -5.69
CA LYS A 59 2.01 24.68 -6.81
C LYS A 59 2.35 23.92 -8.11
N PRO A 60 1.37 23.32 -8.80
CA PRO A 60 1.64 22.57 -10.01
C PRO A 60 1.95 23.51 -11.17
N SER A 61 2.98 23.19 -11.94
CA SER A 61 3.33 23.95 -13.15
C SER A 61 2.23 23.81 -14.22
N LEU A 62 2.18 24.76 -15.17
CA LEU A 62 1.29 24.65 -16.32
C LEU A 62 1.59 23.37 -17.13
N PHE A 63 2.87 23.04 -17.29
CA PHE A 63 3.30 21.81 -17.95
C PHE A 63 2.76 20.56 -17.25
N SER A 64 2.79 20.52 -15.92
CA SER A 64 2.24 19.42 -15.12
C SER A 64 0.73 19.27 -15.35
N LYS A 65 -0.01 20.37 -15.45
CA LYS A 65 -1.45 20.34 -15.75
C LYS A 65 -1.72 19.81 -17.16
N ILE A 66 -0.94 20.24 -18.16
CA ILE A 66 -1.04 19.75 -19.54
C ILE A 66 -0.72 18.25 -19.59
N PHE A 67 0.36 17.82 -18.93
CA PHE A 67 0.73 16.42 -18.83
C PHE A 67 -0.39 15.59 -18.21
N VAL A 68 -0.98 16.04 -17.10
CA VAL A 68 -2.10 15.33 -16.45
C VAL A 68 -3.32 15.28 -17.35
N TYR A 69 -3.68 16.37 -18.02
CA TYR A 69 -4.78 16.38 -18.97
C TYR A 69 -4.57 15.32 -20.07
N PHE A 70 -3.43 15.39 -20.75
CA PHE A 70 -3.12 14.48 -21.85
C PHE A 70 -2.99 13.02 -21.37
N TRP A 71 -2.15 12.78 -20.37
CA TRP A 71 -1.82 11.43 -19.92
C TRP A 71 -2.96 10.76 -19.17
N MET A 72 -3.59 11.45 -18.21
CA MET A 72 -4.63 10.84 -17.37
C MET A 72 -6.00 10.85 -18.05
N ARG A 73 -6.43 11.98 -18.62
CA ARG A 73 -7.78 12.08 -19.19
C ARG A 73 -7.87 11.46 -20.58
N LEU A 74 -6.84 11.60 -21.42
CA LEU A 74 -6.86 11.07 -22.78
C LEU A 74 -6.25 9.66 -22.85
N ILE A 75 -4.94 9.53 -22.61
CA ILE A 75 -4.23 8.25 -22.80
C ILE A 75 -4.77 7.18 -21.86
N TRP A 76 -4.84 7.45 -20.56
CA TRP A 76 -5.46 6.53 -19.60
C TRP A 76 -6.97 6.43 -19.78
N GLY A 77 -7.66 7.56 -19.89
CA GLY A 77 -9.13 7.59 -19.96
C GLY A 77 -9.73 6.87 -21.17
N TYR A 78 -9.01 6.75 -22.29
CA TYR A 78 -9.56 6.16 -23.52
C TYR A 78 -8.76 4.98 -24.08
N PHE A 79 -7.44 4.96 -23.94
CA PHE A 79 -6.60 3.92 -24.56
C PHE A 79 -6.12 2.87 -23.55
N LEU A 80 -5.27 3.26 -22.59
CA LEU A 80 -4.65 2.31 -21.65
C LEU A 80 -5.67 1.65 -20.71
N SER A 81 -6.78 2.33 -20.40
CA SER A 81 -7.82 1.75 -19.56
C SER A 81 -8.50 0.54 -20.20
N PHE A 82 -8.67 0.54 -21.53
CA PHE A 82 -9.22 -0.59 -22.27
C PHE A 82 -8.23 -1.75 -22.28
N ILE A 83 -6.96 -1.47 -22.60
CA ILE A 83 -5.88 -2.47 -22.58
C ILE A 83 -5.78 -3.12 -21.19
N CYS A 84 -5.81 -2.31 -20.12
CA CYS A 84 -5.70 -2.77 -18.74
C CYS A 84 -7.01 -3.32 -18.15
N LYS A 85 -8.10 -3.32 -18.93
CA LYS A 85 -9.43 -3.80 -18.55
C LYS A 85 -9.87 -3.18 -17.21
N LEU A 86 -9.75 -1.86 -17.11
CA LEU A 86 -10.15 -1.12 -15.90
C LEU A 86 -11.68 -1.11 -15.76
N LYS A 87 -12.17 -0.93 -14.53
CA LYS A 87 -13.61 -0.87 -14.26
C LYS A 87 -14.19 0.42 -14.87
N PRO A 88 -15.47 0.42 -15.30
CA PRO A 88 -16.13 1.62 -15.84
C PRO A 88 -16.07 2.83 -14.90
N GLN A 89 -16.24 2.60 -13.59
CA GLN A 89 -16.10 3.66 -12.58
C GLN A 89 -14.69 4.29 -12.58
N THR A 90 -13.64 3.47 -12.65
CA THR A 90 -12.26 3.95 -12.76
C THR A 90 -12.02 4.72 -14.06
N ILE A 91 -12.59 4.26 -15.18
CA ILE A 91 -12.51 4.97 -16.47
C ILE A 91 -13.15 6.35 -16.37
N LYS A 92 -14.35 6.44 -15.76
CA LYS A 92 -15.04 7.72 -15.55
C LYS A 92 -14.17 8.69 -14.74
N LEU A 93 -13.59 8.21 -13.63
CA LEU A 93 -12.68 8.99 -12.78
C LEU A 93 -11.43 9.47 -13.53
N LEU A 94 -10.84 8.62 -14.39
CA LEU A 94 -9.68 8.99 -15.20
C LEU A 94 -10.01 10.09 -16.21
N ARG A 95 -11.16 10.01 -16.88
CA ARG A 95 -11.61 11.03 -17.84
C ARG A 95 -11.92 12.37 -17.18
N SER A 96 -12.39 12.35 -15.93
CA SER A 96 -12.64 13.55 -15.13
C SER A 96 -11.52 13.86 -14.13
N TYR A 97 -10.32 13.31 -14.31
CA TYR A 97 -9.26 13.40 -13.31
C TYR A 97 -8.91 14.87 -12.97
N PRO A 98 -8.84 15.28 -11.69
CA PRO A 98 -8.69 16.68 -11.32
C PRO A 98 -7.33 17.22 -11.79
N LEU A 99 -7.33 18.35 -12.51
CA LEU A 99 -6.10 18.86 -13.13
C LEU A 99 -5.15 19.50 -12.12
N VAL A 100 -5.67 20.20 -11.10
CA VAL A 100 -4.83 20.89 -10.13
C VAL A 100 -4.26 19.89 -9.13
N GLU A 101 -5.13 19.17 -8.42
CA GLU A 101 -4.75 18.14 -7.44
C GLU A 101 -3.92 17.04 -8.10
N GLY A 102 -4.37 16.56 -9.26
CA GLY A 102 -3.65 15.54 -10.02
C GLY A 102 -2.26 15.99 -10.46
N ALA A 103 -2.11 17.26 -10.88
CA ALA A 103 -0.80 17.78 -11.25
C ALA A 103 0.11 17.97 -10.04
N SER A 104 -0.43 18.41 -8.89
CA SER A 104 0.34 18.48 -7.63
C SER A 104 0.86 17.11 -7.22
N HIS A 105 -0.01 16.09 -7.27
CA HIS A 105 0.33 14.71 -6.95
C HIS A 105 1.40 14.14 -7.88
N LYS A 106 1.21 14.28 -9.20
CA LYS A 106 2.16 13.80 -10.22
C LYS A 106 3.52 14.50 -10.10
N GLN A 107 3.52 15.78 -9.74
CA GLN A 107 4.76 16.54 -9.53
C GLN A 107 5.49 16.07 -8.26
N LEU A 108 4.77 15.72 -7.18
CA LEU A 108 5.36 15.08 -6.01
C LEU A 108 5.93 13.70 -6.35
N ALA A 109 5.13 12.85 -7.00
CA ALA A 109 5.52 11.51 -7.40
C ALA A 109 6.75 11.52 -8.31
N LEU A 110 6.87 12.51 -9.20
CA LEU A 110 8.05 12.67 -10.05
C LEU A 110 9.32 12.92 -9.22
N LYS A 111 9.24 13.79 -8.22
CA LYS A 111 10.37 14.12 -7.33
C LYS A 111 10.78 12.95 -6.45
N VAL A 112 9.80 12.21 -5.91
CA VAL A 112 10.04 11.14 -4.92
C VAL A 112 10.41 9.81 -5.56
N SER A 113 9.75 9.45 -6.66
CA SER A 113 9.81 8.08 -7.21
C SER A 113 10.26 8.01 -8.68
N GLY A 114 10.42 9.15 -9.34
CA GLY A 114 10.89 9.22 -10.71
C GLY A 114 9.80 8.98 -11.77
N PHE A 115 10.17 9.26 -13.02
CA PHE A 115 9.24 9.39 -14.14
C PHE A 115 8.37 8.15 -14.40
N LEU A 116 8.95 6.96 -14.39
CA LEU A 116 8.20 5.73 -14.69
C LEU A 116 7.04 5.50 -13.73
N ASN A 117 7.19 5.86 -12.45
CA ASN A 117 6.14 5.67 -11.45
C ASN A 117 4.96 6.65 -11.62
N VAL A 118 5.25 7.86 -12.11
CA VAL A 118 4.26 8.91 -12.43
C VAL A 118 3.34 8.50 -13.59
N LEU A 119 3.79 7.60 -14.47
CA LEU A 119 2.97 7.12 -15.59
C LEU A 119 1.80 6.23 -15.15
N LYS A 120 1.84 5.66 -13.95
CA LYS A 120 0.74 4.83 -13.43
C LYS A 120 -0.51 5.68 -13.18
N PRO A 121 -1.72 5.08 -13.21
CA PRO A 121 -2.93 5.82 -12.88
C PRO A 121 -3.18 5.88 -11.36
N THR A 122 -2.51 5.02 -10.59
CA THR A 122 -2.64 4.84 -9.14
C THR A 122 -1.32 4.35 -8.54
N SER A 123 -1.15 4.50 -7.21
CA SER A 123 -0.05 3.92 -6.44
C SER A 123 1.34 4.35 -6.95
N GLU A 124 1.49 5.64 -7.22
CA GLU A 124 2.59 6.29 -7.96
C GLU A 124 3.92 6.24 -7.18
N GLY A 125 4.53 5.07 -7.12
CA GLY A 125 5.77 4.83 -6.37
C GLY A 125 5.57 4.57 -4.88
N GLY A 126 4.33 4.38 -4.43
CA GLY A 126 3.97 4.20 -3.02
C GLY A 126 3.44 5.44 -2.32
N ILE A 127 3.24 6.54 -3.06
CA ILE A 127 2.54 7.69 -2.54
C ILE A 127 1.04 7.38 -2.51
N ASP A 128 0.41 7.56 -1.35
CA ASP A 128 -1.01 7.24 -1.16
C ASP A 128 -1.70 8.32 -0.31
N GLY A 129 -2.75 8.93 -0.86
CA GLY A 129 -3.60 9.89 -0.14
C GLY A 129 -4.89 9.30 0.41
N SER A 130 -5.22 8.05 0.07
CA SER A 130 -6.44 7.42 0.57
C SER A 130 -6.30 7.08 2.05
N ASN A 131 -7.37 7.31 2.82
CA ASN A 131 -7.35 7.14 4.28
C ASN A 131 -6.32 8.11 4.94
N LEU A 132 -6.23 9.32 4.43
CA LEU A 132 -5.56 10.46 5.06
C LEU A 132 -6.45 11.69 4.92
N PRO A 133 -6.36 12.66 5.85
CA PRO A 133 -7.19 13.85 5.79
C PRO A 133 -6.58 14.92 4.88
N TYR A 134 -7.39 15.93 4.58
CA TYR A 134 -6.99 17.14 3.86
C TYR A 134 -6.36 16.81 2.49
N LYS A 135 -5.18 17.34 2.21
CA LYS A 135 -4.36 17.03 1.03
C LYS A 135 -3.10 16.25 1.43
N PHE A 136 -3.18 15.48 2.51
CA PHE A 136 -2.06 14.70 2.99
C PHE A 136 -1.90 13.41 2.20
N VAL A 137 -0.65 13.03 1.97
CA VAL A 137 -0.27 11.75 1.38
C VAL A 137 0.83 11.09 2.21
N THR A 138 0.84 9.76 2.26
CA THR A 138 1.99 9.03 2.79
C THR A 138 3.10 9.00 1.74
N LEU A 139 4.34 9.15 2.18
CA LEU A 139 5.52 8.94 1.35
C LEU A 139 6.08 7.53 1.55
N PRO A 140 6.75 6.95 0.54
CA PRO A 140 7.53 5.72 0.70
C PRO A 140 8.50 5.82 1.87
N ILE A 141 8.52 4.78 2.71
CA ILE A 141 9.42 4.72 3.87
C ILE A 141 10.85 4.50 3.40
N GLU A 142 11.72 5.46 3.66
CA GLU A 142 13.15 5.32 3.41
C GLU A 142 13.78 4.30 4.38
N ASN A 143 14.70 3.48 3.87
CA ASN A 143 15.36 2.41 4.64
C ASN A 143 14.37 1.51 5.38
N ILE A 144 13.24 1.19 4.73
CA ILE A 144 12.14 0.40 5.31
C ILE A 144 12.63 -0.91 5.93
N GLN A 145 13.58 -1.60 5.30
CA GLN A 145 14.14 -2.85 5.81
C GLN A 145 14.81 -2.66 7.18
N GLU A 146 15.65 -1.65 7.33
CA GLU A 146 16.33 -1.33 8.59
C GLU A 146 15.32 -1.00 9.70
N LYS A 147 14.29 -0.21 9.38
CA LYS A 147 13.24 0.14 10.35
C LYS A 147 12.44 -1.08 10.78
N VAL A 148 12.14 -1.99 9.86
CA VAL A 148 11.46 -3.26 10.16
C VAL A 148 12.34 -4.17 11.02
N ASP A 149 13.65 -4.23 10.74
CA ASP A 149 14.60 -4.98 11.56
C ASP A 149 14.68 -4.44 13.00
N LYS A 150 14.75 -3.11 13.16
CA LYS A 150 14.72 -2.46 14.49
C LYS A 150 13.41 -2.73 15.22
N LEU A 151 12.28 -2.52 14.56
CA LEU A 151 10.95 -2.75 15.16
C LEU A 151 10.79 -4.20 15.61
N ARG A 152 11.20 -5.17 14.78
CA ARG A 152 11.15 -6.59 15.17
C ARG A 152 11.95 -6.84 16.44
N ARG A 153 13.20 -6.37 16.52
CA ARG A 153 14.07 -6.57 17.70
C ARG A 153 13.42 -6.03 18.97
N SER A 154 12.93 -4.79 18.93
CA SER A 154 12.25 -4.18 20.09
C SER A 154 10.99 -4.96 20.51
N LEU A 155 10.25 -5.52 19.55
CA LEU A 155 9.09 -6.36 19.85
C LEU A 155 9.49 -7.71 20.47
N GLU A 156 10.54 -8.37 19.94
CA GLU A 156 11.04 -9.61 20.53
C GLU A 156 11.54 -9.41 21.96
N GLU A 157 12.25 -8.31 22.22
CA GLU A 157 12.73 -7.94 23.56
C GLU A 157 11.59 -7.72 24.55
N LYS A 158 10.54 -6.98 24.14
CA LYS A 158 9.40 -6.71 25.03
C LYS A 158 8.44 -7.90 25.21
N LEU A 159 8.26 -8.72 24.19
CA LEU A 159 7.29 -9.84 24.21
C LEU A 159 7.93 -11.17 24.63
N GLY A 160 9.26 -11.28 24.63
CA GLY A 160 9.96 -12.52 24.95
C GLY A 160 9.76 -13.65 23.93
N VAL A 161 9.34 -13.32 22.71
CA VAL A 161 9.06 -14.29 21.64
C VAL A 161 9.89 -13.99 20.40
N LYS A 162 10.24 -15.02 19.63
CA LYS A 162 10.86 -14.92 18.31
C LYS A 162 9.79 -14.86 17.24
N LEU A 163 9.58 -13.68 16.65
CA LEU A 163 8.51 -13.44 15.67
C LEU A 163 9.07 -13.12 14.29
N ASN A 164 8.22 -13.22 13.28
CA ASN A 164 8.49 -12.74 11.93
C ASN A 164 7.67 -11.46 11.69
N LEU A 165 8.28 -10.41 11.15
CA LEU A 165 7.62 -9.13 10.88
C LEU A 165 7.66 -8.83 9.38
N MET A 166 6.51 -8.49 8.80
CA MET A 166 6.38 -8.14 7.39
C MET A 166 5.61 -6.83 7.23
N VAL A 167 6.07 -5.97 6.33
CA VAL A 167 5.33 -4.76 5.92
C VAL A 167 4.82 -4.95 4.50
N VAL A 168 3.52 -4.75 4.32
CA VAL A 168 2.80 -5.05 3.08
C VAL A 168 2.09 -3.80 2.55
N ASP A 169 2.26 -3.56 1.26
CA ASP A 169 1.51 -2.57 0.49
C ASP A 169 0.41 -3.26 -0.33
N SER A 170 -0.71 -2.56 -0.47
CA SER A 170 -1.88 -2.99 -1.25
C SER A 170 -1.69 -2.84 -2.77
N ASP A 171 -0.67 -2.08 -3.21
CA ASP A 171 -0.24 -2.11 -4.61
C ASP A 171 0.11 -3.55 -5.01
N ARG A 172 -0.22 -3.91 -6.25
CA ARG A 172 -0.22 -5.32 -6.66
C ARG A 172 1.08 -5.70 -7.35
N ILE A 173 1.66 -6.82 -6.92
CA ILE A 173 2.56 -7.60 -7.76
C ILE A 173 1.76 -8.58 -8.63
N TYR A 174 2.36 -9.05 -9.72
CA TYR A 174 1.74 -9.94 -10.68
C TYR A 174 2.53 -11.24 -10.77
N VAL A 175 1.94 -12.31 -10.25
CA VAL A 175 2.50 -13.67 -10.27
C VAL A 175 1.97 -14.41 -11.48
N TYR A 176 2.84 -14.94 -12.34
CA TYR A 176 2.41 -15.75 -13.47
C TYR A 176 1.84 -17.09 -13.01
N ARG A 177 0.61 -17.42 -13.42
CA ARG A 177 -0.16 -18.55 -12.88
C ARG A 177 0.43 -19.92 -13.22
N ARG A 178 1.07 -20.05 -14.38
CA ARG A 178 1.64 -21.34 -14.83
C ARG A 178 3.04 -21.60 -14.29
N ASN A 179 3.77 -20.54 -13.94
CA ASN A 179 5.09 -20.63 -13.34
C ASN A 179 5.22 -19.54 -12.28
N CYS A 180 4.98 -19.91 -11.03
CA CYS A 180 5.00 -19.01 -9.87
C CYS A 180 6.38 -18.37 -9.59
N ARG A 181 7.44 -18.76 -10.31
CA ARG A 181 8.76 -18.12 -10.24
C ARG A 181 8.85 -16.84 -11.08
N ILE A 182 7.92 -16.62 -12.01
CA ILE A 182 7.86 -15.38 -12.80
C ILE A 182 6.95 -14.40 -12.06
N ILE A 183 7.57 -13.42 -11.41
CA ILE A 183 6.89 -12.44 -10.55
C ILE A 183 7.36 -11.05 -10.94
N PHE A 184 6.41 -10.18 -11.25
CA PHE A 184 6.68 -8.78 -11.61
C PHE A 184 6.10 -7.84 -10.56
N SER A 185 6.87 -6.83 -10.18
CA SER A 185 6.40 -5.79 -9.26
C SER A 185 6.45 -4.40 -9.86
N THR A 186 5.51 -3.59 -9.39
CA THR A 186 5.42 -2.15 -9.63
C THR A 186 6.26 -1.34 -8.65
N ARG A 187 6.67 -1.93 -7.52
CA ARG A 187 7.56 -1.35 -6.50
C ARG A 187 8.72 -2.29 -6.20
N LYS A 188 9.85 -1.74 -5.77
CA LYS A 188 10.97 -2.55 -5.27
C LYS A 188 10.57 -3.24 -3.97
N THR A 189 11.06 -4.47 -3.79
CA THR A 189 10.74 -5.34 -2.64
C THR A 189 12.03 -5.92 -2.05
N CYS A 190 11.97 -6.43 -0.82
CA CYS A 190 13.10 -7.12 -0.17
C CYS A 190 13.43 -8.50 -0.78
N PHE A 191 12.50 -9.11 -1.53
CA PHE A 191 12.70 -10.41 -2.18
C PHE A 191 13.36 -10.25 -3.56
N LYS A 192 14.49 -10.94 -3.78
CA LYS A 192 15.29 -10.87 -5.01
C LYS A 192 14.63 -11.59 -6.19
N GLU A 193 13.78 -12.56 -5.89
CA GLU A 193 13.02 -13.37 -6.84
C GLU A 193 11.96 -12.54 -7.58
N ILE A 194 11.52 -11.42 -6.99
CA ILE A 194 10.57 -10.49 -7.59
C ILE A 194 11.32 -9.51 -8.51
N ARG A 195 10.97 -9.51 -9.80
CA ARG A 195 11.56 -8.59 -10.77
C ARG A 195 10.79 -7.27 -10.79
N PHE A 196 11.48 -6.19 -10.44
CA PHE A 196 10.94 -4.84 -10.55
C PHE A 196 10.89 -4.40 -12.03
N LEU A 197 9.68 -4.18 -12.56
CA LEU A 197 9.46 -3.61 -13.89
C LEU A 197 8.66 -2.29 -13.84
N GLY A 198 8.35 -1.79 -12.63
CA GLY A 198 7.67 -0.52 -12.43
C GLY A 198 6.34 -0.45 -13.17
N PHE A 199 6.15 0.61 -13.95
CA PHE A 199 4.95 0.82 -14.77
C PHE A 199 4.66 -0.33 -15.75
N LEU A 200 5.68 -0.96 -16.33
CA LEU A 200 5.48 -2.07 -17.26
C LEU A 200 4.90 -3.30 -16.56
N ALA A 201 5.25 -3.56 -15.30
CA ALA A 201 4.60 -4.63 -14.52
C ALA A 201 3.09 -4.43 -14.42
N TYR A 202 2.66 -3.18 -14.21
CA TYR A 202 1.24 -2.82 -14.15
C TYR A 202 0.54 -3.11 -15.49
N ILE A 203 1.10 -2.61 -16.60
CA ILE A 203 0.48 -2.80 -17.93
C ILE A 203 0.40 -4.28 -18.28
N VAL A 204 1.51 -5.02 -18.21
CA VAL A 204 1.56 -6.45 -18.53
C VAL A 204 0.64 -7.24 -17.62
N GLY A 205 0.71 -7.01 -16.31
CA GLY A 205 -0.10 -7.71 -15.32
C GLY A 205 -1.60 -7.50 -15.52
N ARG A 206 -2.03 -6.29 -15.89
CA ARG A 206 -3.44 -5.96 -16.12
C ARG A 206 -3.94 -6.39 -17.49
N ALA A 207 -3.19 -6.14 -18.56
CA ALA A 207 -3.55 -6.56 -19.92
C ALA A 207 -3.71 -8.08 -20.01
N PHE A 208 -2.76 -8.79 -19.42
CA PHE A 208 -2.70 -10.25 -19.38
C PHE A 208 -3.26 -10.84 -18.06
N ARG A 209 -4.25 -10.19 -17.43
CA ARG A 209 -4.82 -10.61 -16.12
C ARG A 209 -5.34 -12.05 -16.04
N ARG A 210 -5.59 -12.70 -17.18
CA ARG A 210 -5.95 -14.14 -17.23
C ARG A 210 -4.76 -15.03 -16.86
N PHE A 211 -3.56 -14.59 -17.20
CA PHE A 211 -2.30 -15.30 -16.99
C PHE A 211 -1.60 -14.90 -15.70
N PHE A 212 -1.84 -13.69 -15.22
CA PHE A 212 -1.27 -13.20 -13.96
C PHE A 212 -2.29 -13.22 -12.82
N LYS A 213 -1.82 -13.50 -11.61
CA LYS A 213 -2.56 -13.37 -10.37
C LYS A 213 -2.04 -12.12 -9.64
N PRO A 214 -2.88 -11.11 -9.39
CA PRO A 214 -2.50 -9.98 -8.56
C PRO A 214 -2.42 -10.42 -7.09
N VAL A 215 -1.38 -9.99 -6.39
CA VAL A 215 -1.10 -10.31 -4.98
C VAL A 215 -0.60 -9.03 -4.30
N ALA A 216 -0.93 -8.82 -3.02
CA ALA A 216 -0.36 -7.73 -2.23
C ALA A 216 1.18 -7.79 -2.18
N THR A 217 1.83 -6.63 -2.09
CA THR A 217 3.30 -6.50 -2.20
C THR A 217 3.97 -6.58 -0.83
N PRO A 218 4.79 -7.60 -0.53
CA PRO A 218 5.63 -7.59 0.67
C PRO A 218 6.84 -6.69 0.42
N LEU A 219 6.83 -5.48 0.98
CA LEU A 219 7.89 -4.50 0.75
C LEU A 219 9.13 -4.80 1.58
N ALA A 220 8.94 -5.20 2.84
CA ALA A 220 10.01 -5.50 3.78
C ALA A 220 9.64 -6.71 4.66
N TYR A 221 10.67 -7.45 5.07
CA TYR A 221 10.52 -8.64 5.88
C TYR A 221 11.72 -8.84 6.80
N SER A 222 11.47 -9.12 8.07
CA SER A 222 12.49 -9.46 9.07
C SER A 222 12.07 -10.68 9.86
N GLY A 223 12.97 -11.65 10.04
CA GLY A 223 12.68 -12.89 10.75
C GLY A 223 13.42 -14.08 10.16
N ARG A 224 12.88 -15.28 10.37
CA ARG A 224 13.45 -16.52 9.84
C ARG A 224 13.34 -16.55 8.31
N LYS A 225 14.25 -17.26 7.65
CA LYS A 225 14.20 -17.42 6.19
C LYS A 225 12.85 -18.02 5.76
N ILE A 226 12.20 -17.36 4.81
CA ILE A 226 10.90 -17.77 4.27
C ILE A 226 11.00 -17.93 2.76
N ARG A 227 10.23 -18.87 2.20
CA ARG A 227 10.08 -19.01 0.75
C ARG A 227 9.17 -17.92 0.21
N ILE A 228 9.43 -17.46 -1.02
CA ILE A 228 8.64 -16.40 -1.64
C ILE A 228 7.16 -16.74 -1.71
N GLU A 229 6.80 -17.99 -2.00
CA GLU A 229 5.40 -18.43 -2.10
C GLU A 229 4.65 -18.26 -0.78
N ASP A 230 5.31 -18.58 0.34
CA ASP A 230 4.75 -18.42 1.67
C ASP A 230 4.61 -16.94 2.03
N ALA A 231 5.61 -16.11 1.70
CA ALA A 231 5.55 -14.67 1.92
C ALA A 231 4.40 -14.01 1.16
N LEU A 232 4.20 -14.38 -0.12
CA LEU A 232 3.12 -13.88 -0.96
C LEU A 232 1.73 -14.33 -0.46
N MET A 233 1.64 -15.58 0.00
CA MET A 233 0.40 -16.11 0.58
C MET A 233 0.02 -15.34 1.85
N ILE A 234 0.99 -15.13 2.76
CA ILE A 234 0.78 -14.38 4.01
C ILE A 234 0.42 -12.93 3.72
N ALA A 235 1.14 -12.27 2.81
CA ALA A 235 0.89 -10.87 2.44
C ALA A 235 -0.51 -10.66 1.89
N GLU A 236 -0.96 -11.49 0.95
CA GLU A 236 -2.30 -11.40 0.36
C GLU A 236 -3.41 -11.72 1.37
N ALA A 237 -3.19 -12.72 2.23
CA ALA A 237 -4.18 -13.09 3.23
C ALA A 237 -4.35 -11.99 4.29
N ALA A 238 -3.24 -11.39 4.74
CA ALA A 238 -3.24 -10.23 5.63
C ALA A 238 -3.96 -9.03 4.99
N ASP A 239 -3.60 -8.66 3.74
CA ASP A 239 -4.21 -7.55 3.01
C ASP A 239 -5.74 -7.69 2.92
N ARG A 240 -6.23 -8.89 2.58
CA ARG A 240 -7.68 -9.16 2.49
C ARG A 240 -8.41 -9.00 3.82
N VAL A 241 -7.82 -9.48 4.91
CA VAL A 241 -8.46 -9.49 6.23
C VAL A 241 -8.51 -8.08 6.84
N ARG A 242 -7.50 -7.24 6.58
CA ARG A 242 -7.47 -5.83 7.03
C ARG A 242 -8.59 -4.99 6.39
N GLY A 243 -8.95 -5.29 5.14
CA GLY A 243 -9.95 -4.52 4.39
C GLY A 243 -9.39 -3.16 3.94
N TYR A 244 -10.30 -2.21 3.66
CA TYR A 244 -9.95 -0.95 2.97
C TYR A 244 -10.22 0.31 3.80
N GLY A 245 -10.48 0.19 5.11
CA GLY A 245 -10.83 1.33 5.95
C GLY A 245 -12.07 2.06 5.43
N ALA A 246 -11.94 3.37 5.21
CA ALA A 246 -13.00 4.24 4.69
C ALA A 246 -13.16 4.14 3.15
N GLY A 247 -12.28 3.44 2.44
CA GLY A 247 -12.34 3.34 0.98
C GLY A 247 -10.99 3.03 0.35
N ARG A 248 -11.00 2.55 -0.91
CA ARG A 248 -9.78 2.18 -1.64
C ARG A 248 -9.06 3.35 -2.29
N THR A 249 -9.77 4.47 -2.47
CA THR A 249 -9.25 5.67 -3.14
C THR A 249 -9.68 6.90 -2.37
N VAL A 250 -9.01 8.03 -2.62
CA VAL A 250 -9.41 9.32 -2.04
C VAL A 250 -10.86 9.70 -2.36
N PHE A 251 -11.37 9.28 -3.52
CA PHE A 251 -12.76 9.52 -3.92
C PHE A 251 -13.74 8.66 -3.14
N GLU A 252 -13.46 7.36 -2.97
CA GLU A 252 -14.30 6.46 -2.16
C GLU A 252 -14.35 6.88 -0.69
N VAL A 253 -13.22 7.36 -0.16
CA VAL A 253 -13.15 7.88 1.23
C VAL A 253 -13.99 9.14 1.36
N ALA A 254 -13.89 10.07 0.41
CA ALA A 254 -14.67 11.30 0.40
C ALA A 254 -16.18 11.03 0.29
N GLU A 255 -16.58 10.08 -0.57
CA GLU A 255 -17.96 9.62 -0.73
C GLU A 255 -18.52 9.00 0.57
N THR A 256 -17.71 8.20 1.27
CA THR A 256 -18.10 7.57 2.55
C THR A 256 -18.46 8.59 3.62
N PHE A 257 -17.79 9.74 3.65
CA PHE A 257 -18.07 10.83 4.59
C PHE A 257 -18.99 11.92 4.01
N ASN A 258 -19.42 11.79 2.75
CA ASN A 258 -20.21 12.79 2.03
C ASN A 258 -19.56 14.20 2.05
N VAL A 259 -18.27 14.26 1.78
CA VAL A 259 -17.47 15.49 1.75
C VAL A 259 -16.65 15.57 0.45
N PRO A 260 -16.16 16.74 0.03
CA PRO A 260 -15.12 16.81 -1.00
C PRO A 260 -13.84 16.10 -0.53
N VAL A 261 -12.97 15.69 -1.48
CA VAL A 261 -11.71 14.98 -1.18
C VAL A 261 -10.86 15.70 -0.12
N SER A 262 -10.73 17.02 -0.20
CA SER A 262 -9.97 17.81 0.77
C SER A 262 -10.69 18.08 2.09
N GLY A 263 -11.95 17.66 2.22
CA GLY A 263 -12.79 17.87 3.41
C GLY A 263 -12.73 16.73 4.43
N VAL A 264 -12.01 15.64 4.13
CA VAL A 264 -11.80 14.54 5.07
C VAL A 264 -10.89 15.03 6.21
N THR A 265 -11.27 14.79 7.47
CA THR A 265 -10.47 15.19 8.65
C THR A 265 -10.02 13.98 9.48
N TRP A 266 -9.12 14.21 10.45
CA TRP A 266 -8.69 13.16 11.37
C TRP A 266 -9.87 12.63 12.20
N GLU A 267 -10.73 13.52 12.69
CA GLU A 267 -11.90 13.18 13.52
C GLU A 267 -12.90 12.30 12.75
N MET A 268 -13.00 12.47 11.43
CA MET A 268 -13.79 11.58 10.57
C MET A 268 -13.15 10.20 10.49
N LEU A 269 -11.85 10.13 10.21
CA LEU A 269 -11.12 8.87 10.05
C LEU A 269 -11.06 8.05 11.35
N GLU A 270 -11.00 8.72 12.51
CA GLU A 270 -11.02 8.07 13.83
C GLU A 270 -12.33 7.32 14.13
N LYS A 271 -13.42 7.67 13.45
CA LYS A 271 -14.71 6.96 13.59
C LYS A 271 -14.73 5.62 12.84
N ILE A 272 -13.76 5.37 11.96
CA ILE A 272 -13.69 4.15 11.16
C ILE A 272 -12.86 3.10 11.88
N LYS A 273 -13.34 1.85 11.84
CA LYS A 273 -12.60 0.71 12.37
C LYS A 273 -11.28 0.55 11.60
N HIS A 274 -10.17 0.72 12.30
CA HIS A 274 -8.83 0.64 11.74
C HIS A 274 -8.16 -0.70 12.08
N TYR A 275 -7.66 -1.41 11.06
CA TYR A 275 -7.01 -2.73 11.19
C TYR A 275 -5.65 -2.76 10.47
N PRO A 276 -4.63 -2.02 10.95
CA PRO A 276 -3.33 -1.92 10.28
C PRO A 276 -2.44 -3.14 10.51
N ILE A 277 -2.76 -3.98 11.50
CA ILE A 277 -1.99 -5.15 11.92
C ILE A 277 -2.82 -6.44 11.83
N THR A 278 -2.17 -7.51 11.38
CA THR A 278 -2.66 -8.88 11.50
C THR A 278 -1.59 -9.80 12.06
N LEU A 279 -1.99 -10.74 12.91
CA LEU A 279 -1.17 -11.87 13.34
C LEU A 279 -1.59 -13.10 12.53
N VAL A 280 -0.63 -13.71 11.84
CA VAL A 280 -0.83 -14.88 10.99
C VAL A 280 -0.09 -16.07 11.61
N LYS A 281 -0.83 -17.10 11.98
CA LYS A 281 -0.31 -18.37 12.47
C LYS A 281 -0.42 -19.43 11.38
N ARG A 282 0.64 -20.22 11.20
CA ARG A 282 0.57 -21.43 10.36
C ARG A 282 -0.06 -22.54 11.20
N LEU A 283 -1.08 -23.19 10.64
CA LEU A 283 -1.65 -24.40 11.20
C LEU A 283 -0.98 -25.56 10.47
N ASP A 284 -0.27 -26.39 11.23
CA ASP A 284 0.24 -27.67 10.76
C ASP A 284 -0.92 -28.64 10.45
#